data_AF-A0A7X5Q7R1-F1
#
_entry.id   AF-A0A7X5Q7R1-F1
#
_cell.length_a   1.000
_cell.length_b   1.000
_cell.length_c   1.000
_cell.angle_alpha   90.00
_cell.angle_beta   90.00
_cell.angle_gamma   90.00
#
_symmetry.space_group_name_H-M   'P 1'
#
loop_
_entity.id
_entity.type
_entity.pdbx_description
1 polymer ?
#
loop_
_entity_poly.entity_id
_entity_poly.type
_entity_poly.pdbx_seq_one_letter_code
_entity_poly.pdbx_strand_id
1 'polypeptide(L)'
;MLFEITKVPIDKHALESVPPPTSAGGVVLFEGRVRDHHHGRQVTALDYEVYEELALTEAKKIIQEAKEQFSIVDVHVVHRMGYLEVGELALWLRVAAPHRASAFHACQYIIDQLKTRLPIWKKEHYLDGDATWVACKNCSQHQNISLNEKDYYHRQQQLKKIGTGGQEKLKQARVLVVGAGGLGCPALTYLTLAGIGHVGICDGDTVEVSNLHRQTLYSYNDIGTKKVELAKQQLSKLNPFVNITNYNHHLELSNVQEILSNYDLVLDCTDSIQTKYLLHDACYFREIPLIQAAIYQFEGQLQAFLPGTTSGCMRCLMPHPPQSGSYQNCEDAGVIGYVPGIVGSFQAMEAIKVLLGEKDTLDRELLLVNLNNYALTRLERLKNRDCPLCGENPSITKIASENYSEPMPVEWEINLRNSHEQVLNEYHLIDIRTIEERDYGNVCERSMEHIPMEQRNRLHTLPKDKQYLLVCQCGGRSYQLVQELRTSGFHHFYSLEGGVSKLRELIK
;
A
#
# COMPACT_ATOMS: atom_id res chain seq x y z
N MET A 1 -10.03 20.77 47.92
CA MET A 1 -9.63 20.01 46.72
C MET A 1 -9.56 18.53 47.06
N LEU A 2 -10.65 17.81 46.77
CA LEU A 2 -10.88 16.46 47.26
C LEU A 2 -11.49 15.61 46.14
N PHE A 3 -11.01 14.38 45.98
CA PHE A 3 -11.60 13.38 45.10
C PHE A 3 -11.86 12.12 45.92
N GLU A 4 -13.10 11.64 45.91
CA GLU A 4 -13.55 10.50 46.69
C GLU A 4 -14.24 9.47 45.80
N ILE A 5 -14.04 8.21 46.16
CA ILE A 5 -14.74 7.06 45.59
C ILE A 5 -15.59 6.47 46.70
N THR A 6 -16.89 6.29 46.46
CA THR A 6 -17.83 5.74 47.44
C THR A 6 -18.60 4.56 46.89
N LYS A 7 -18.97 3.60 47.74
CA LYS A 7 -19.87 2.49 47.41
C LYS A 7 -21.30 2.74 47.87
N VAL A 8 -21.53 3.77 48.68
CA VAL A 8 -22.85 4.16 49.19
C VAL A 8 -23.43 5.32 48.37
N PRO A 9 -24.76 5.53 48.37
CA PRO A 9 -25.38 6.68 47.72
C PRO A 9 -24.73 8.00 48.10
N ILE A 10 -24.52 8.87 47.11
CA ILE A 10 -23.92 10.20 47.32
C ILE A 10 -24.95 11.10 48.01
N ASP A 11 -24.67 11.52 49.25
CA ASP A 11 -25.47 12.50 49.97
C ASP A 11 -25.12 13.92 49.50
N LYS A 12 -25.80 14.37 48.45
CA LYS A 12 -25.58 15.71 47.90
C LYS A 12 -25.94 16.84 48.86
N HIS A 13 -26.90 16.64 49.77
CA HIS A 13 -27.31 17.69 50.71
C HIS A 13 -26.20 17.94 51.73
N ALA A 14 -25.56 16.88 52.23
CA ALA A 14 -24.38 17.00 53.07
C ALA A 14 -23.23 17.69 52.32
N LEU A 15 -22.97 17.31 51.06
CA LEU A 15 -21.90 17.90 50.24
C LEU A 15 -22.13 19.38 49.93
N GLU A 16 -23.37 19.77 49.64
CA GLU A 16 -23.76 21.17 49.36
C GLU A 16 -23.81 22.04 50.61
N SER A 17 -24.00 21.45 51.80
CA SER A 17 -24.02 22.18 53.08
C SER A 17 -22.65 22.77 53.45
N VAL A 18 -21.56 22.25 52.89
CA VAL A 18 -20.21 22.77 53.10
C VAL A 18 -20.03 24.05 52.27
N PRO A 19 -19.88 25.24 52.89
CA PRO A 19 -19.78 26.49 52.12
C PRO A 19 -18.50 26.54 51.28
N PRO A 20 -18.56 27.12 50.06
CA PRO A 20 -17.36 27.37 49.26
C PRO A 20 -16.48 28.44 49.93
N PRO A 21 -15.18 28.53 49.57
CA PRO A 21 -14.32 29.59 50.08
C PRO A 21 -14.87 30.98 49.77
N THR A 22 -14.66 31.94 50.68
CA THR A 22 -15.09 33.35 50.49
C THR A 22 -14.43 34.04 49.31
N SER A 23 -13.34 33.48 48.78
CA SER A 23 -12.64 33.93 47.56
C SER A 23 -13.33 33.50 46.26
N ALA A 24 -14.38 32.68 46.32
CA ALA A 24 -15.10 32.22 45.14
C ALA A 24 -16.14 33.26 44.68
N GLY A 25 -15.95 33.82 43.47
CA GLY A 25 -16.95 34.64 42.78
C GLY A 25 -17.85 33.85 41.83
N GLY A 26 -17.61 32.54 41.67
CA GLY A 26 -18.47 31.62 40.94
C GLY A 26 -18.30 30.18 41.43
N VAL A 27 -19.41 29.48 41.56
CA VAL A 27 -19.47 28.06 41.93
C VAL A 27 -20.32 27.32 40.91
N VAL A 28 -19.80 26.21 40.40
CA VAL A 28 -20.50 25.32 39.48
C VAL A 28 -20.64 23.96 40.14
N LEU A 29 -21.86 23.43 40.08
CA LEU A 29 -22.21 22.08 40.52
C LEU A 29 -22.59 21.26 39.29
N PHE A 30 -22.11 20.02 39.24
CA PHE A 30 -22.44 19.05 38.21
C PHE A 30 -22.85 17.71 38.84
N GLU A 31 -23.92 17.15 38.30
CA GLU A 31 -24.45 15.84 38.67
C GLU A 31 -24.48 14.92 37.45
N GLY A 32 -23.74 13.82 37.49
CA GLY A 32 -23.84 12.73 36.53
C GLY A 32 -24.81 11.66 37.06
N ARG A 33 -25.93 11.46 36.36
CA ARG A 33 -26.99 10.49 36.75
C ARG A 33 -27.14 9.36 35.74
N VAL A 34 -27.60 8.21 36.21
CA VAL A 34 -27.96 7.08 35.35
C VAL A 34 -29.20 7.42 34.53
N ARG A 35 -29.16 7.20 33.21
CA ARG A 35 -30.28 7.43 32.28
C ARG A 35 -30.90 6.10 31.86
N ASP A 36 -32.16 6.14 31.44
CA ASP A 36 -32.98 5.00 31.05
C ASP A 36 -32.77 4.51 29.61
N HIS A 37 -31.91 5.16 28.82
CA HIS A 37 -31.67 4.79 27.41
C HIS A 37 -30.21 5.02 26.97
N HIS A 38 -29.71 4.15 26.09
CA HIS A 38 -28.42 4.29 25.42
C HIS A 38 -28.43 3.62 24.03
N HIS A 39 -28.07 4.36 22.97
CA HIS A 39 -28.11 3.91 21.57
C HIS A 39 -29.41 3.19 21.13
N GLY A 40 -30.57 3.68 21.60
CA GLY A 40 -31.87 3.11 21.25
C GLY A 40 -32.28 1.87 22.05
N ARG A 41 -31.46 1.41 23.02
CA ARG A 41 -31.82 0.35 23.98
C ARG A 41 -32.19 0.95 25.33
N GLN A 42 -33.16 0.33 26.01
CA GLN A 42 -33.59 0.70 27.35
C GLN A 42 -32.65 0.11 28.41
N VAL A 43 -32.08 0.98 29.24
CA VAL A 43 -31.12 0.66 30.32
C VAL A 43 -31.87 0.61 31.64
N THR A 44 -31.66 -0.44 32.43
CA THR A 44 -32.30 -0.63 33.75
C THR A 44 -31.38 -0.28 34.92
N ALA A 45 -30.07 -0.42 34.74
CA ALA A 45 -29.05 -0.06 35.73
C ALA A 45 -27.65 0.06 35.13
N LEU A 46 -26.73 0.64 35.90
CA LEU A 46 -25.29 0.66 35.64
C LEU A 46 -24.54 0.01 36.79
N ASP A 47 -23.50 -0.77 36.48
CA ASP A 47 -22.53 -1.25 37.46
C ASP A 47 -21.15 -0.66 37.16
N TYR A 48 -20.54 -0.03 38.15
CA TYR A 48 -19.22 0.60 38.01
C TYR A 48 -18.16 -0.20 38.77
N GLU A 49 -17.05 -0.48 38.09
CA GLU A 49 -15.84 -1.08 38.68
C GLU A 49 -14.64 -0.15 38.53
N VAL A 50 -13.72 -0.16 39.51
CA VAL A 50 -12.56 0.75 39.53
C VAL A 50 -11.34 0.09 40.15
N TYR A 51 -10.17 0.47 39.65
CA TYR A 51 -8.92 0.28 40.37
C TYR A 51 -8.66 1.50 41.27
N GLU A 52 -9.10 1.44 42.53
CA GLU A 52 -9.20 2.61 43.42
C GLU A 52 -7.90 3.41 43.54
N GLU A 53 -6.75 2.77 43.81
CA GLU A 53 -5.47 3.47 44.02
C GLU A 53 -5.00 4.27 42.79
N LEU A 54 -5.13 3.69 41.59
CA LEU A 54 -4.75 4.31 40.33
C LEU A 54 -5.72 5.44 39.99
N ALA A 55 -7.02 5.25 40.22
CA ALA A 55 -8.04 6.28 40.02
C ALA A 55 -7.81 7.48 40.93
N LEU A 56 -7.53 7.28 42.22
CA LEU A 56 -7.19 8.36 43.16
C LEU A 56 -5.93 9.12 42.72
N THR A 57 -4.91 8.40 42.25
CA THR A 57 -3.65 9.00 41.79
C THR A 57 -3.85 9.84 40.53
N GLU A 58 -4.62 9.34 39.56
CA GLU A 58 -4.87 10.04 38.31
C GLU A 58 -5.82 11.22 38.50
N ALA A 59 -6.85 11.08 39.34
CA ALA A 59 -7.76 12.17 39.69
C ALA A 59 -7.03 13.37 40.33
N LYS A 60 -6.01 13.11 41.19
CA LYS A 60 -5.17 14.16 41.75
C LYS A 60 -4.44 14.95 40.67
N LYS A 61 -3.93 14.28 39.63
CA LYS A 61 -3.27 14.96 38.49
C LYS A 61 -4.25 15.85 37.73
N ILE A 62 -5.43 15.32 37.40
CA ILE A 62 -6.50 16.07 36.71
C ILE A 62 -6.89 17.33 37.48
N ILE A 63 -7.08 17.20 38.80
CA ILE A 63 -7.43 18.32 39.68
C ILE A 63 -6.30 19.35 39.71
N GLN A 64 -5.05 18.91 39.78
CA GLN A 64 -3.89 19.80 39.80
C GLN A 64 -3.75 20.57 38.48
N GLU A 65 -3.92 19.90 37.34
CA GLU A 65 -3.93 20.54 36.02
C GLU A 65 -5.07 21.57 35.89
N ALA A 66 -6.28 21.21 36.35
CA ALA A 66 -7.41 22.13 36.36
C ALA A 66 -7.15 23.38 37.22
N LYS A 67 -6.44 23.21 38.34
CA LYS A 67 -6.02 24.32 39.20
C LYS A 67 -5.07 25.27 38.49
N GLU A 68 -4.05 24.72 37.83
CA GLU A 68 -3.05 25.49 37.10
C GLU A 68 -3.67 26.24 35.92
N GLN A 69 -4.59 25.60 35.20
CA GLN A 69 -5.17 26.15 33.98
C GLN A 69 -6.29 27.17 34.24
N PHE A 70 -7.12 26.95 35.27
CA PHE A 70 -8.36 27.72 35.44
C PHE A 70 -8.39 28.58 36.71
N SER A 71 -7.33 28.60 37.52
CA SER A 71 -7.27 29.40 38.76
C SER A 71 -8.43 29.10 39.72
N ILE A 72 -8.81 27.82 39.84
CA ILE A 72 -9.85 27.39 40.80
C ILE A 72 -9.36 27.46 42.24
N VAL A 73 -10.25 27.83 43.16
CA VAL A 73 -9.97 27.96 44.60
C VAL A 73 -10.45 26.76 45.41
N ASP A 74 -11.45 26.04 44.91
CA ASP A 74 -11.88 24.75 45.48
C ASP A 74 -12.42 23.81 44.40
N VAL A 75 -12.25 22.52 44.63
CA VAL A 75 -12.88 21.46 43.85
C VAL A 75 -13.19 20.28 44.76
N HIS A 76 -14.37 19.69 44.59
CA HIS A 76 -14.74 18.47 45.28
C HIS A 76 -15.44 17.54 44.30
N VAL A 77 -14.93 16.32 44.16
CA VAL A 77 -15.47 15.29 43.27
C VAL A 77 -15.78 14.05 44.09
N VAL A 78 -16.97 13.49 43.91
CA VAL A 78 -17.37 12.21 44.52
C VAL A 78 -17.92 11.31 43.41
N HIS A 79 -17.32 10.15 43.21
CA HIS A 79 -17.79 9.14 42.26
C HIS A 79 -18.31 7.91 43.00
N ARG A 80 -19.54 7.48 42.68
CA ARG A 80 -20.15 6.26 43.22
C ARG A 80 -19.78 5.05 42.38
N MET A 81 -19.50 3.94 43.05
CA MET A 81 -19.13 2.65 42.46
C MET A 81 -20.17 1.59 42.82
N GLY A 82 -20.11 0.45 42.11
CA GLY A 82 -21.06 -0.64 42.23
C GLY A 82 -22.34 -0.39 41.43
N TYR A 83 -23.42 -1.05 41.84
CA TYR A 83 -24.70 -1.04 41.15
C TYR A 83 -25.50 0.24 41.44
N LEU A 84 -25.98 0.89 40.37
CA LEU A 84 -26.81 2.08 40.39
C LEU A 84 -28.05 1.92 39.50
N GLU A 85 -29.20 2.28 40.05
CA GLU A 85 -30.47 2.31 39.32
C GLU A 85 -30.63 3.57 38.48
N VAL A 86 -31.52 3.52 37.47
CA VAL A 86 -31.90 4.70 36.69
C VAL A 86 -32.33 5.86 37.59
N GLY A 87 -31.76 7.05 37.34
CA GLY A 87 -32.00 8.26 38.13
C GLY A 87 -31.03 8.48 39.29
N GLU A 88 -30.29 7.45 39.72
CA GLU A 88 -29.31 7.57 40.80
C GLU A 88 -28.09 8.41 40.40
N LEU A 89 -27.45 9.03 41.39
CA LEU A 89 -26.28 9.89 41.23
C LEU A 89 -25.00 9.05 41.20
N ALA A 90 -24.31 9.08 40.06
CA ALA A 90 -23.05 8.39 39.82
C ALA A 90 -21.83 9.28 40.07
N LEU A 91 -21.96 10.58 39.78
CA LEU A 91 -20.88 11.55 39.94
C LEU A 91 -21.43 12.86 40.46
N TRP A 92 -20.82 13.42 41.50
CA TRP A 92 -21.06 14.78 41.96
C TRP A 92 -19.75 15.56 41.90
N LEU A 93 -19.81 16.78 41.36
CA LEU A 93 -18.65 17.66 41.21
C LEU A 93 -19.04 19.09 41.59
N ARG A 94 -18.25 19.69 42.48
CA ARG A 94 -18.26 21.12 42.74
C ARG A 94 -16.95 21.74 42.32
N VAL A 95 -17.01 22.86 41.63
CA VAL A 95 -15.85 23.70 41.31
C VAL A 95 -16.14 25.13 41.72
N ALA A 96 -15.23 25.73 42.49
CA ALA A 96 -15.30 27.12 42.90
C ALA A 96 -14.09 27.90 42.34
N ALA A 97 -14.35 29.08 41.78
CA ALA A 97 -13.33 29.95 41.22
C ALA A 97 -13.64 31.43 41.51
N PRO A 98 -12.65 32.33 41.43
CA PRO A 98 -12.89 33.78 41.56
C PRO A 98 -13.83 34.32 40.47
N HIS A 99 -13.85 33.70 39.29
CA HIS A 99 -14.69 34.08 38.16
C HIS A 99 -15.54 32.92 37.66
N ARG A 100 -16.82 33.18 37.35
CA ARG A 100 -17.78 32.16 36.87
C ARG A 100 -17.31 31.40 35.62
N ALA A 101 -16.66 32.06 34.67
CA ALA A 101 -16.19 31.43 33.44
C ALA A 101 -15.13 30.36 33.73
N SER A 102 -14.20 30.65 34.64
CA SER A 102 -13.21 29.69 35.11
C SER A 102 -13.86 28.49 35.78
N ALA A 103 -14.89 28.69 36.61
CA ALA A 103 -15.60 27.60 37.27
C ALA A 103 -16.29 26.67 36.25
N PHE A 104 -16.93 27.22 35.20
CA PHE A 104 -17.54 26.42 34.13
C PHE A 104 -16.50 25.65 33.32
N HIS A 105 -15.43 26.31 32.85
CA HIS A 105 -14.40 25.66 32.05
C HIS A 105 -13.66 24.57 32.84
N ALA A 106 -13.34 24.82 34.11
CA ALA A 106 -12.73 23.82 34.97
C ALA A 106 -13.68 22.64 35.24
N CYS A 107 -14.97 22.90 35.50
CA CYS A 107 -15.96 21.85 35.69
C CYS A 107 -16.04 20.94 34.47
N GLN A 108 -16.13 21.51 33.27
CA GLN A 108 -16.15 20.75 32.02
C GLN A 108 -14.85 19.96 31.83
N TYR A 109 -13.69 20.61 31.97
CA TYR A 109 -12.38 19.96 31.86
C TYR A 109 -12.27 18.75 32.78
N ILE A 110 -12.61 18.91 34.06
CA ILE A 110 -12.52 17.83 35.05
C ILE A 110 -13.41 16.67 34.64
N ILE A 111 -14.67 16.91 34.24
CA ILE A 111 -15.58 15.84 33.81
C ILE A 111 -15.00 15.08 32.61
N ASP A 112 -14.48 15.80 31.62
CA ASP A 112 -13.95 15.22 30.39
C ASP A 112 -12.70 14.40 30.69
N GLN A 113 -11.79 14.91 31.52
CA GLN A 113 -10.60 14.18 31.95
C GLN A 113 -10.94 12.97 32.82
N LEU A 114 -11.92 13.08 33.74
CA LEU A 114 -12.35 11.95 34.57
C LEU A 114 -12.88 10.81 33.70
N LYS A 115 -13.71 11.12 32.70
CA LYS A 115 -14.20 10.12 31.74
C LYS A 115 -13.10 9.48 30.90
N THR A 116 -12.02 10.22 30.62
CA THR A 116 -10.97 9.78 29.69
C THR A 116 -9.85 9.01 30.38
N ARG A 117 -9.42 9.46 31.56
CA ARG A 117 -8.18 9.01 32.20
C ARG A 117 -8.39 8.14 33.42
N LEU A 118 -9.56 8.19 34.08
CA LEU A 118 -9.77 7.32 35.23
C LEU A 118 -10.02 5.88 34.79
N PRO A 119 -9.37 4.91 35.45
CA PRO A 119 -9.62 3.48 35.24
C PRO A 119 -10.93 3.07 35.94
N ILE A 120 -12.04 3.69 35.54
CA ILE A 120 -13.40 3.35 35.96
C ILE A 120 -14.11 2.72 34.76
N TRP A 121 -14.53 1.47 34.90
CA TRP A 121 -15.28 0.73 33.88
C TRP A 121 -16.75 0.72 34.24
N LYS A 122 -17.61 0.80 33.23
CA LYS A 122 -19.07 0.78 33.41
C LYS A 122 -19.68 -0.40 32.64
N LYS A 123 -20.61 -1.09 33.27
CA LYS A 123 -21.40 -2.17 32.69
C LYS A 123 -22.85 -1.74 32.65
N GLU A 124 -23.47 -1.81 31.48
CA GLU A 124 -24.87 -1.47 31.27
C GLU A 124 -25.74 -2.73 31.37
N HIS A 125 -26.81 -2.66 32.16
CA HIS A 125 -27.85 -3.69 32.25
C HIS A 125 -29.08 -3.27 31.44
N TYR A 126 -29.59 -4.16 30.59
CA TYR A 126 -30.72 -3.89 29.69
C TYR A 126 -31.97 -4.68 30.10
N LEU A 127 -33.14 -4.24 29.62
CA LEU A 127 -34.44 -4.82 29.97
C LEU A 127 -34.60 -6.29 29.51
N ASP A 128 -33.91 -6.67 28.43
CA ASP A 128 -33.91 -8.03 27.85
C ASP A 128 -33.05 -9.02 28.66
N GLY A 129 -32.43 -8.59 29.76
CA GLY A 129 -31.57 -9.42 30.61
C GLY A 129 -30.11 -9.45 30.16
N ASP A 130 -29.76 -8.83 29.03
CA ASP A 130 -28.37 -8.66 28.61
C ASP A 130 -27.64 -7.67 29.53
N ALA A 131 -26.36 -7.93 29.76
CA ALA A 131 -25.46 -6.97 30.39
C ALA A 131 -24.18 -6.85 29.57
N THR A 132 -23.80 -5.62 29.19
CA THR A 132 -22.63 -5.38 28.36
C THR A 132 -21.65 -4.46 29.05
N TRP A 133 -20.38 -4.87 29.09
CA TRP A 133 -19.30 -3.97 29.45
C TRP A 133 -19.21 -2.87 28.42
N VAL A 134 -19.50 -1.65 28.85
CA VAL A 134 -19.21 -0.50 28.04
C VAL A 134 -17.78 -0.12 28.39
N ALA A 135 -16.84 -0.71 27.65
CA ALA A 135 -15.48 -0.18 27.56
C ALA A 135 -15.59 1.34 27.40
N CYS A 136 -14.76 2.12 28.09
CA CYS A 136 -14.79 3.57 27.96
C CYS A 136 -14.78 3.94 26.48
N LYS A 137 -15.96 4.30 25.94
CA LYS A 137 -16.21 4.53 24.52
C LYS A 137 -15.62 5.87 24.05
N ASN A 138 -14.70 6.45 24.83
CA ASN A 138 -14.16 7.81 24.65
C ASN A 138 -12.63 7.90 24.61
N CYS A 139 -11.94 6.87 24.11
CA CYS A 139 -10.84 7.14 23.18
C CYS A 139 -11.34 7.39 21.74
N SER A 140 -12.66 7.40 21.49
CA SER A 140 -13.24 7.58 20.14
C SER A 140 -14.37 8.61 20.02
N GLN A 141 -14.65 9.44 21.03
CA GLN A 141 -15.67 10.52 20.92
C GLN A 141 -15.28 11.89 21.52
N HIS A 142 -14.00 12.24 21.50
CA HIS A 142 -13.60 13.59 21.09
C HIS A 142 -12.77 13.36 19.84
N GLN A 143 -13.39 13.45 18.70
CA GLN A 143 -13.43 14.73 18.05
C GLN A 143 -14.65 14.64 17.09
N ASN A 144 -15.55 15.61 17.08
CA ASN A 144 -15.64 16.38 15.84
C ASN A 144 -14.20 16.72 15.48
N ILE A 145 -13.52 15.82 14.75
CA ILE A 145 -12.27 16.21 14.09
C ILE A 145 -12.94 17.14 13.13
N SER A 146 -12.89 18.45 13.37
CA SER A 146 -12.92 19.30 12.20
C SER A 146 -11.75 18.71 11.43
N LEU A 147 -12.07 17.88 10.42
CA LEU A 147 -11.13 17.14 9.60
C LEU A 147 -10.30 18.25 8.98
N ASN A 148 -9.27 18.64 9.71
CA ASN A 148 -8.52 19.82 9.44
C ASN A 148 -7.33 19.29 8.68
N GLU A 149 -7.44 19.41 7.37
CA GLU A 149 -6.42 19.04 6.43
C GLU A 149 -5.05 19.59 6.84
N LYS A 150 -5.00 20.81 7.44
CA LYS A 150 -3.76 21.39 7.93
C LYS A 150 -3.14 20.60 9.09
N ASP A 151 -3.94 20.11 10.02
CA ASP A 151 -3.46 19.31 11.15
C ASP A 151 -3.03 17.91 10.68
N TYR A 152 -3.75 17.33 9.72
CA TYR A 152 -3.45 16.01 9.14
C TYR A 152 -2.04 15.99 8.50
N TYR A 153 -1.70 17.03 7.73
CA TYR A 153 -0.40 17.12 7.06
C TYR A 153 0.67 17.90 7.85
N HIS A 154 0.39 18.33 9.09
CA HIS A 154 1.28 19.22 9.85
C HIS A 154 2.72 18.68 9.95
N ARG A 155 2.89 17.38 10.26
CA ARG A 155 4.22 16.75 10.35
C ARG A 155 4.95 16.71 9.00
N GLN A 156 4.21 16.48 7.92
CA GLN A 156 4.76 16.46 6.57
C GLN A 156 5.20 17.87 6.14
N GLN A 157 4.40 18.89 6.44
CA GLN A 157 4.68 20.29 6.14
C GLN A 157 5.89 20.86 6.91
N GLN A 158 6.29 20.27 8.04
CA GLN A 158 7.50 20.68 8.75
C GLN A 158 8.80 20.35 8.00
N LEU A 159 8.75 19.42 7.03
CA LEU A 159 9.90 19.10 6.20
C LEU A 159 10.18 20.25 5.24
N LYS A 160 11.38 20.83 5.29
CA LYS A 160 11.79 21.99 4.48
C LYS A 160 11.55 21.81 2.97
N LYS A 161 11.71 20.59 2.45
CA LYS A 161 11.49 20.25 1.04
C LYS A 161 10.01 20.22 0.63
N ILE A 162 9.12 20.04 1.60
CA ILE A 162 7.67 20.05 1.38
C ILE A 162 7.12 21.42 1.77
N GLY A 163 7.16 21.78 3.05
CA GLY A 163 6.57 23.04 3.51
C GLY A 163 5.06 23.11 3.24
N THR A 164 4.49 24.28 3.47
CA THR A 164 3.10 24.56 3.07
C THR A 164 2.93 24.57 1.54
N GLY A 165 3.89 25.18 0.83
CA GLY A 165 3.85 25.31 -0.63
C GLY A 165 3.95 23.97 -1.36
N GLY A 166 4.80 23.05 -0.89
CA GLY A 166 4.88 21.71 -1.46
C GLY A 166 3.64 20.88 -1.18
N GLN A 167 3.05 20.99 0.01
CA GLN A 167 1.77 20.33 0.28
C GLN A 167 0.66 20.82 -0.65
N GLU A 168 0.61 22.13 -0.93
CA GLU A 168 -0.35 22.70 -1.89
C GLU A 168 -0.11 22.17 -3.31
N LYS A 169 1.16 22.01 -3.74
CA LYS A 169 1.47 21.34 -5.02
C LYS A 169 0.95 19.90 -5.05
N LEU A 170 1.18 19.12 -4.00
CA LEU A 170 0.67 17.74 -3.91
C LEU A 170 -0.86 17.72 -3.98
N LYS A 171 -1.53 18.65 -3.28
CA LYS A 171 -2.99 18.79 -3.30
C LYS A 171 -3.55 19.17 -4.68
N GLN A 172 -2.78 19.83 -5.53
CA GLN A 172 -3.21 20.16 -6.89
C GLN A 172 -2.89 19.04 -7.90
N ALA A 173 -1.96 18.16 -7.55
CA ALA A 173 -1.50 17.09 -8.44
C ALA A 173 -2.55 15.98 -8.64
N ARG A 174 -2.51 15.42 -9.84
CA ARG A 174 -3.34 14.31 -10.30
C ARG A 174 -2.42 13.16 -10.70
N VAL A 175 -2.44 12.07 -9.95
CA VAL A 175 -1.57 10.90 -10.18
C VAL A 175 -2.39 9.68 -10.59
N LEU A 176 -2.02 9.04 -11.70
CA LEU A 176 -2.58 7.75 -12.10
C LEU A 176 -1.70 6.61 -11.61
N VAL A 177 -2.28 5.59 -10.99
CA VAL A 177 -1.63 4.31 -10.70
C VAL A 177 -2.27 3.22 -11.54
N VAL A 178 -1.48 2.59 -12.41
CA VAL A 178 -1.94 1.47 -13.25
C VAL A 178 -1.49 0.16 -12.62
N GLY A 179 -2.47 -0.65 -12.20
CA GLY A 179 -2.27 -1.84 -11.38
C GLY A 179 -2.49 -1.54 -9.90
N ALA A 180 -3.50 -2.20 -9.31
CA ALA A 180 -3.85 -2.17 -7.90
C ALA A 180 -3.40 -3.48 -7.19
N GLY A 181 -2.29 -4.05 -7.67
CA GLY A 181 -1.68 -5.27 -7.17
C GLY A 181 -0.61 -5.04 -6.10
N GLY A 182 0.42 -5.89 -6.05
CA GLY A 182 1.44 -5.86 -5.00
C GLY A 182 2.20 -4.53 -4.93
N LEU A 183 2.61 -3.98 -6.07
CA LEU A 183 3.26 -2.67 -6.17
C LEU A 183 2.26 -1.52 -5.96
N GLY A 184 1.06 -1.67 -6.52
CA GLY A 184 0.01 -0.66 -6.50
C GLY A 184 -0.51 -0.37 -5.11
N CYS A 185 -0.77 -1.39 -4.29
CA CYS A 185 -1.29 -1.25 -2.93
C CYS A 185 -0.50 -0.26 -2.05
N PRO A 186 0.82 -0.43 -1.84
CA PRO A 186 1.62 0.54 -1.08
C PRO A 186 1.72 1.89 -1.79
N ALA A 187 1.86 1.93 -3.12
CA ALA A 187 1.96 3.18 -3.87
C ALA A 187 0.70 4.05 -3.69
N LEU A 188 -0.48 3.46 -3.92
CA LEU A 188 -1.79 4.07 -3.70
C LEU A 188 -1.96 4.57 -2.27
N THR A 189 -1.57 3.74 -1.30
CA THR A 189 -1.66 4.07 0.13
C THR A 189 -0.83 5.31 0.44
N TYR A 190 0.45 5.33 0.07
CA TYR A 190 1.34 6.43 0.44
C TYR A 190 1.08 7.71 -0.37
N LEU A 191 0.67 7.63 -1.64
CA LEU A 191 0.22 8.79 -2.40
C LEU A 191 -1.03 9.42 -1.78
N THR A 192 -1.99 8.58 -1.37
CA THR A 192 -3.21 9.03 -0.70
C THR A 192 -2.89 9.67 0.64
N LEU A 193 -2.07 9.04 1.48
CA LEU A 193 -1.68 9.58 2.79
C LEU A 193 -0.81 10.85 2.68
N ALA A 194 -0.03 11.00 1.61
CA ALA A 194 0.76 12.20 1.35
C ALA A 194 -0.10 13.40 0.90
N GLY A 195 -1.38 13.18 0.58
CA GLY A 195 -2.30 14.23 0.18
C GLY A 195 -2.21 14.65 -1.27
N ILE A 196 -1.93 13.70 -2.17
CA ILE A 196 -2.15 13.91 -3.61
C ILE A 196 -3.62 14.25 -3.84
N GLY A 197 -3.93 15.37 -4.49
CA GLY A 197 -5.32 15.84 -4.62
C GLY A 197 -6.25 14.87 -5.35
N HIS A 198 -5.73 14.23 -6.39
CA HIS A 198 -6.47 13.26 -7.18
C HIS A 198 -5.64 12.01 -7.47
N VAL A 199 -6.15 10.85 -7.07
CA VAL A 199 -5.53 9.56 -7.39
C VAL A 199 -6.46 8.75 -8.28
N GLY A 200 -6.00 8.45 -9.49
CA GLY A 200 -6.65 7.53 -10.41
C GLY A 200 -6.13 6.11 -10.22
N ILE A 201 -7.00 5.11 -10.31
CA ILE A 201 -6.66 3.69 -10.19
C ILE A 201 -7.18 2.97 -11.43
N CYS A 202 -6.30 2.33 -12.20
CA CYS A 202 -6.69 1.53 -13.37
C CYS A 202 -6.29 0.07 -13.14
N ASP A 203 -7.28 -0.81 -13.00
CA ASP A 203 -7.09 -2.26 -12.82
C ASP A 203 -8.41 -2.98 -13.20
N GLY A 204 -8.31 -4.10 -13.92
CA GLY A 204 -9.46 -4.88 -14.40
C GLY A 204 -9.81 -6.09 -13.52
N ASP A 205 -8.94 -6.43 -12.58
CA ASP A 205 -8.99 -7.70 -11.86
C ASP A 205 -9.95 -7.69 -10.66
N THR A 206 -10.26 -8.90 -10.21
CA THR A 206 -10.85 -9.17 -8.91
C THR A 206 -9.80 -9.64 -7.90
N VAL A 207 -10.11 -9.50 -6.61
CA VAL A 207 -9.26 -10.04 -5.54
C VAL A 207 -9.28 -11.56 -5.57
N GLU A 208 -8.10 -12.18 -5.51
CA GLU A 208 -7.93 -13.64 -5.42
C GLU A 208 -7.17 -14.06 -4.16
N VAL A 209 -7.32 -15.31 -3.71
CA VAL A 209 -6.59 -15.83 -2.54
C VAL A 209 -5.07 -15.71 -2.73
N SER A 210 -4.58 -16.02 -3.93
CA SER A 210 -3.18 -15.93 -4.33
C SER A 210 -2.59 -14.52 -4.23
N ASN A 211 -3.43 -13.49 -4.11
CA ASN A 211 -3.04 -12.09 -4.09
C ASN A 211 -2.77 -11.58 -2.65
N LEU A 212 -3.46 -12.15 -1.65
CA LEU A 212 -3.58 -11.57 -0.30
C LEU A 212 -2.26 -11.49 0.47
N HIS A 213 -1.28 -12.36 0.16
CA HIS A 213 0.02 -12.34 0.83
C HIS A 213 0.89 -11.11 0.49
N ARG A 214 0.50 -10.32 -0.53
CA ARG A 214 1.27 -9.15 -1.00
C ARG A 214 0.41 -7.91 -1.32
N GLN A 215 -0.91 -8.03 -1.38
CA GLN A 215 -1.81 -6.93 -1.72
C GLN A 215 -2.55 -6.42 -0.47
N THR A 216 -1.86 -5.56 0.28
CA THR A 216 -2.25 -5.16 1.65
C THR A 216 -3.52 -4.30 1.76
N LEU A 217 -4.10 -3.85 0.63
CA LEU A 217 -5.40 -3.16 0.63
C LEU A 217 -6.59 -4.11 0.75
N TYR A 218 -6.38 -5.43 0.61
CA TYR A 218 -7.46 -6.42 0.55
C TYR A 218 -7.34 -7.48 1.64
N SER A 219 -8.46 -8.11 1.96
CA SER A 219 -8.58 -9.14 3.00
C SER A 219 -9.25 -10.41 2.46
N TYR A 220 -9.31 -11.45 3.29
CA TYR A 220 -9.99 -12.70 2.95
C TYR A 220 -11.47 -12.53 2.62
N ASN A 221 -12.15 -11.52 3.17
CA ASN A 221 -13.57 -11.28 2.91
C ASN A 221 -13.83 -10.58 1.58
N ASP A 222 -12.76 -10.14 0.90
CA ASP A 222 -12.84 -9.32 -0.30
C ASP A 222 -12.75 -10.13 -1.60
N ILE A 223 -12.47 -11.45 -1.50
CA ILE A 223 -12.26 -12.35 -2.65
C ILE A 223 -13.45 -12.28 -3.62
N GLY A 224 -13.14 -12.15 -4.92
CA GLY A 224 -14.11 -12.02 -5.99
C GLY A 224 -14.61 -10.58 -6.23
N THR A 225 -14.30 -9.64 -5.35
CA THR A 225 -14.65 -8.23 -5.53
C THR A 225 -13.62 -7.52 -6.41
N LYS A 226 -14.04 -6.49 -7.15
CA LYS A 226 -13.16 -5.71 -8.02
C LYS A 226 -12.12 -4.92 -7.21
N LYS A 227 -10.85 -5.09 -7.57
CA LYS A 227 -9.71 -4.46 -6.86
C LYS A 227 -9.87 -2.95 -6.76
N VAL A 228 -10.21 -2.30 -7.87
CA VAL A 228 -10.33 -0.83 -7.92
C VAL A 228 -11.44 -0.25 -7.05
N GLU A 229 -12.54 -0.98 -6.86
CA GLU A 229 -13.67 -0.53 -6.04
C GLU A 229 -13.30 -0.60 -4.56
N LEU A 230 -12.69 -1.72 -4.14
CA LEU A 230 -12.17 -1.88 -2.79
C LEU A 230 -11.04 -0.92 -2.48
N ALA A 231 -10.07 -0.77 -3.38
CA ALA A 231 -8.98 0.19 -3.21
C ALA A 231 -9.54 1.60 -2.98
N LYS A 232 -10.48 2.05 -3.81
CA LYS A 232 -11.16 3.34 -3.60
C LYS A 232 -11.83 3.43 -2.23
N GLN A 233 -12.57 2.41 -1.81
CA GLN A 233 -13.25 2.40 -0.53
C GLN A 233 -12.25 2.48 0.64
N GLN A 234 -11.15 1.72 0.60
CA GLN A 234 -10.16 1.72 1.68
C GLN A 234 -9.37 3.03 1.72
N LEU A 235 -8.91 3.53 0.57
CA LEU A 235 -8.15 4.78 0.48
C LEU A 235 -8.98 5.98 0.95
N SER A 236 -10.27 6.02 0.60
CA SER A 236 -11.19 7.08 1.06
C SER A 236 -11.39 7.07 2.58
N LYS A 237 -11.26 5.92 3.25
CA LYS A 237 -11.26 5.83 4.72
C LYS A 237 -9.95 6.34 5.33
N LEU A 238 -8.83 6.13 4.64
CA LEU A 238 -7.51 6.55 5.11
C LEU A 238 -7.32 8.07 5.02
N ASN A 239 -7.76 8.68 3.93
CA ASN A 239 -7.66 10.12 3.73
C ASN A 239 -8.88 10.68 2.99
N PRO A 240 -9.82 11.35 3.70
CA PRO A 240 -11.03 11.90 3.09
C PRO A 240 -10.79 13.20 2.30
N PHE A 241 -9.57 13.76 2.30
CA PHE A 241 -9.25 14.99 1.53
C PHE A 241 -8.86 14.71 0.07
N VAL A 242 -8.65 13.44 -0.27
CA VAL A 242 -8.17 13.02 -1.60
C VAL A 242 -9.34 12.52 -2.44
N ASN A 243 -9.41 12.96 -3.69
CA ASN A 243 -10.39 12.46 -4.63
C ASN A 243 -9.87 11.20 -5.35
N ILE A 244 -10.62 10.09 -5.28
CA ILE A 244 -10.23 8.81 -5.87
C ILE A 244 -11.14 8.44 -7.05
N THR A 245 -10.53 8.23 -8.22
CA THR A 245 -11.21 7.76 -9.45
C THR A 245 -10.79 6.33 -9.76
N ASN A 246 -11.73 5.46 -10.14
CA ASN A 246 -11.44 4.11 -10.59
C ASN A 246 -11.77 3.92 -12.08
N TYR A 247 -10.92 3.15 -12.76
CA TYR A 247 -11.13 2.63 -14.10
C TYR A 247 -11.12 1.10 -13.99
N ASN A 248 -12.30 0.50 -13.99
CA ASN A 248 -12.50 -0.95 -13.81
C ASN A 248 -12.33 -1.70 -15.13
N HIS A 249 -11.16 -1.58 -15.73
CA HIS A 249 -10.73 -2.29 -16.92
C HIS A 249 -9.20 -2.23 -17.00
N HIS A 250 -8.61 -3.10 -17.81
CA HIS A 250 -7.19 -3.02 -18.11
C HIS A 250 -6.88 -1.76 -18.93
N LEU A 251 -5.66 -1.26 -18.78
CA LEU A 251 -5.16 -0.19 -19.63
C LEU A 251 -4.77 -0.79 -20.97
N GLU A 252 -5.33 -0.25 -22.05
CA GLU A 252 -5.19 -0.78 -23.41
C GLU A 252 -5.00 0.36 -24.41
N LEU A 253 -4.64 0.00 -25.65
CA LEU A 253 -4.47 0.94 -26.76
C LEU A 253 -5.69 1.83 -26.97
N SER A 254 -6.89 1.27 -26.78
CA SER A 254 -8.18 1.92 -27.01
C SER A 254 -8.48 3.03 -25.99
N ASN A 255 -7.95 2.94 -24.77
CA ASN A 255 -8.34 3.80 -23.64
C ASN A 255 -7.18 4.60 -23.04
N VAL A 256 -5.93 4.21 -23.27
CA VAL A 256 -4.74 4.83 -22.66
C VAL A 256 -4.67 6.33 -22.93
N GLN A 257 -5.05 6.73 -24.14
CA GLN A 257 -4.94 8.12 -24.56
C GLN A 257 -5.88 9.04 -23.78
N GLU A 258 -7.13 8.61 -23.63
CA GLU A 258 -8.15 9.34 -22.89
C GLU A 258 -7.80 9.41 -21.41
N ILE A 259 -7.44 8.28 -20.80
CA ILE A 259 -7.16 8.19 -19.37
C ILE A 259 -5.98 9.09 -19.00
N LEU A 260 -4.86 8.98 -19.71
CA LEU A 260 -3.64 9.74 -19.40
C LEU A 260 -3.84 11.25 -19.47
N SER A 261 -4.76 11.75 -20.30
CA SER A 261 -5.01 13.20 -20.43
C SER A 261 -5.52 13.86 -19.14
N ASN A 262 -5.94 13.07 -18.16
CA ASN A 262 -6.48 13.54 -16.89
C ASN A 262 -5.44 13.58 -15.75
N TYR A 263 -4.15 13.31 -16.01
CA TYR A 263 -3.15 13.14 -14.96
C TYR A 263 -1.83 13.84 -15.28
N ASP A 264 -1.18 14.33 -14.23
CA ASP A 264 0.11 15.04 -14.30
C ASP A 264 1.31 14.07 -14.20
N LEU A 265 1.09 12.88 -13.64
CA LEU A 265 2.12 11.86 -13.42
C LEU A 265 1.49 10.47 -13.37
N VAL A 266 2.22 9.47 -13.86
CA VAL A 266 1.77 8.07 -13.93
C VAL A 266 2.73 7.15 -13.19
N LEU A 267 2.19 6.18 -12.44
CA LEU A 267 2.92 5.04 -11.91
C LEU A 267 2.51 3.78 -12.67
N ASP A 268 3.51 3.10 -13.23
CA ASP A 268 3.35 1.73 -13.71
C ASP A 268 3.61 0.76 -12.55
N CYS A 269 2.51 0.20 -12.02
CA CYS A 269 2.51 -0.84 -11.00
C CYS A 269 2.02 -2.19 -11.56
N THR A 270 2.12 -2.37 -12.89
CA THR A 270 1.69 -3.58 -13.59
C THR A 270 2.78 -4.66 -13.61
N ASP A 271 2.38 -5.90 -13.81
CA ASP A 271 3.25 -7.05 -14.08
C ASP A 271 3.27 -7.45 -15.56
N SER A 272 2.48 -6.79 -16.40
CA SER A 272 2.44 -7.00 -17.85
C SER A 272 3.52 -6.18 -18.56
N ILE A 273 4.45 -6.87 -19.22
CA ILE A 273 5.47 -6.23 -20.06
C ILE A 273 4.82 -5.39 -21.17
N GLN A 274 3.80 -5.91 -21.83
CA GLN A 274 3.07 -5.21 -22.89
C GLN A 274 2.52 -3.86 -22.39
N THR A 275 1.91 -3.86 -21.21
CA THR A 275 1.41 -2.62 -20.59
C THR A 275 2.53 -1.66 -20.22
N LYS A 276 3.70 -2.15 -19.76
CA LYS A 276 4.88 -1.28 -19.51
C LYS A 276 5.29 -0.53 -20.78
N TYR A 277 5.40 -1.23 -21.90
CA TYR A 277 5.75 -0.61 -23.19
C TYR A 277 4.68 0.37 -23.66
N LEU A 278 3.40 -0.01 -23.57
CA LEU A 278 2.30 0.88 -23.94
C LEU A 278 2.31 2.16 -23.10
N LEU A 279 2.42 2.03 -21.78
CA LEU A 279 2.48 3.17 -20.86
C LEU A 279 3.68 4.06 -21.13
N HIS A 280 4.86 3.45 -21.33
CA HIS A 280 6.07 4.19 -21.61
C HIS A 280 5.93 5.06 -22.85
N ASP A 281 5.53 4.47 -23.97
CA ASP A 281 5.37 5.22 -25.22
C ASP A 281 4.27 6.28 -25.09
N ALA A 282 3.15 5.94 -24.43
CA ALA A 282 2.01 6.85 -24.32
C ALA A 282 2.32 8.07 -23.43
N CYS A 283 3.11 7.87 -22.37
CA CYS A 283 3.62 8.95 -21.52
C CYS A 283 4.69 9.77 -22.26
N TYR A 284 5.56 9.12 -23.04
CA TYR A 284 6.55 9.80 -23.87
C TYR A 284 5.90 10.76 -24.87
N PHE A 285 4.92 10.29 -25.66
CA PHE A 285 4.24 11.14 -26.65
C PHE A 285 3.36 12.23 -26.04
N ARG A 286 2.89 12.05 -24.80
CA ARG A 286 2.10 13.06 -24.08
C ARG A 286 2.94 14.04 -23.26
N GLU A 287 4.23 13.79 -23.14
CA GLU A 287 5.08 14.53 -22.21
C GLU A 287 4.54 14.46 -20.76
N ILE A 288 4.15 13.25 -20.32
CA ILE A 288 3.75 13.00 -18.93
C ILE A 288 4.87 12.21 -18.21
N PRO A 289 5.33 12.66 -17.03
CA PRO A 289 6.21 11.89 -16.17
C PRO A 289 5.69 10.47 -15.87
N LEU A 290 6.55 9.47 -16.06
CA LEU A 290 6.26 8.07 -15.76
C LEU A 290 7.25 7.53 -14.72
N ILE A 291 6.73 6.89 -13.67
CA ILE A 291 7.51 6.16 -12.69
C ILE A 291 7.21 4.68 -12.84
N GLN A 292 8.22 3.95 -13.29
CA GLN A 292 8.09 2.54 -13.63
C GLN A 292 8.87 1.68 -12.66
N ALA A 293 8.22 0.62 -12.19
CA ALA A 293 8.87 -0.41 -11.39
C ALA A 293 8.68 -1.81 -11.94
N ALA A 294 9.56 -2.71 -11.55
CA ALA A 294 9.44 -4.14 -11.77
C ALA A 294 10.01 -4.89 -10.56
N ILE A 295 9.58 -6.12 -10.35
CA ILE A 295 10.04 -6.96 -9.24
C ILE A 295 10.26 -8.39 -9.73
N TYR A 296 11.23 -9.06 -9.13
CA TYR A 296 11.54 -10.46 -9.41
C TYR A 296 12.16 -11.09 -8.17
N GLN A 297 11.55 -12.14 -7.63
CA GLN A 297 12.01 -12.83 -6.42
C GLN A 297 12.26 -11.89 -5.23
N PHE A 298 13.53 -11.59 -4.91
CA PHE A 298 13.99 -10.71 -3.84
C PHE A 298 14.46 -9.33 -4.33
N GLU A 299 14.30 -9.07 -5.63
CA GLU A 299 14.84 -7.91 -6.31
C GLU A 299 13.73 -7.00 -6.84
N GLY A 300 14.05 -5.71 -6.88
CA GLY A 300 13.20 -4.65 -7.40
C GLY A 300 13.98 -3.72 -8.31
N GLN A 301 13.27 -3.09 -9.22
CA GLN A 301 13.77 -2.09 -10.13
C GLN A 301 12.87 -0.87 -10.08
N LEU A 302 13.44 0.33 -10.08
CA LEU A 302 12.70 1.58 -10.12
C LEU A 302 13.37 2.58 -11.05
N GLN A 303 12.57 3.23 -11.90
CA GLN A 303 13.00 4.23 -12.87
C GLN A 303 11.97 5.35 -12.93
N ALA A 304 12.43 6.58 -13.12
CA ALA A 304 11.57 7.70 -13.53
C ALA A 304 11.93 8.10 -14.96
N PHE A 305 10.95 8.50 -15.76
CA PHE A 305 11.12 9.04 -17.10
C PHE A 305 10.42 10.39 -17.16
N LEU A 306 11.20 11.47 -17.24
CA LEU A 306 10.68 12.82 -17.24
C LEU A 306 10.71 13.41 -18.66
N PRO A 307 9.70 14.19 -19.06
CA PRO A 307 9.68 14.87 -20.35
C PRO A 307 10.79 15.92 -20.48
N GLY A 308 11.25 16.15 -21.71
CA GLY A 308 12.21 17.21 -22.02
C GLY A 308 13.64 17.00 -21.51
N THR A 309 13.96 15.80 -21.01
CA THR A 309 15.31 15.48 -20.50
C THR A 309 16.19 14.85 -21.59
N THR A 310 17.52 14.87 -21.36
CA THR A 310 18.50 14.23 -22.25
C THR A 310 18.73 12.75 -21.93
N SER A 311 18.00 12.23 -20.94
CA SER A 311 18.16 10.88 -20.40
C SER A 311 17.66 9.84 -21.39
N GLY A 312 18.21 8.62 -21.33
CA GLY A 312 17.68 7.52 -22.15
C GLY A 312 16.25 7.16 -21.73
N CYS A 313 15.40 6.84 -22.70
CA CYS A 313 14.07 6.29 -22.43
C CYS A 313 14.16 4.78 -22.10
N MET A 314 13.05 4.13 -21.77
CA MET A 314 13.02 2.68 -21.51
C MET A 314 13.50 1.90 -22.73
N ARG A 315 13.10 2.33 -23.93
CA ARG A 315 13.51 1.73 -25.21
C ARG A 315 14.97 1.98 -25.58
N CYS A 316 15.71 2.81 -24.84
CA CYS A 316 17.17 2.84 -24.97
C CYS A 316 17.82 1.60 -24.36
N LEU A 317 17.23 1.07 -23.28
CA LEU A 317 17.69 -0.14 -22.59
C LEU A 317 17.06 -1.41 -23.18
N MET A 318 15.76 -1.36 -23.45
CA MET A 318 14.98 -2.48 -23.98
C MET A 318 14.19 -2.02 -25.22
N PRO A 319 14.80 -2.04 -26.42
CA PRO A 319 14.21 -1.44 -27.62
C PRO A 319 12.86 -2.05 -28.03
N HIS A 320 12.70 -3.36 -27.86
CA HIS A 320 11.52 -4.12 -28.26
C HIS A 320 11.03 -5.01 -27.12
N PRO A 321 9.70 -5.24 -27.02
CA PRO A 321 9.16 -6.21 -26.09
C PRO A 321 9.87 -7.57 -26.24
N PRO A 322 10.32 -8.18 -25.12
CA PRO A 322 10.81 -9.55 -25.14
C PRO A 322 9.71 -10.51 -25.60
N GLN A 323 10.12 -11.65 -26.15
CA GLN A 323 9.17 -12.69 -26.55
C GLN A 323 8.47 -13.33 -25.36
N SER A 324 7.26 -13.81 -25.58
CA SER A 324 6.49 -14.55 -24.57
C SER A 324 7.23 -15.82 -24.16
N GLY A 325 7.24 -16.09 -22.85
CA GLY A 325 8.02 -17.19 -22.26
C GLY A 325 9.52 -16.87 -22.11
N SER A 326 10.00 -15.73 -22.64
CA SER A 326 11.41 -15.37 -22.48
C SER A 326 11.78 -14.83 -21.09
N TYR A 327 10.78 -14.72 -20.21
CA TYR A 327 10.86 -14.18 -18.86
C TYR A 327 9.81 -14.89 -17.99
N GLN A 328 10.04 -14.93 -16.68
CA GLN A 328 9.04 -15.41 -15.71
C GLN A 328 8.29 -14.21 -15.15
N ASN A 329 6.96 -14.28 -15.11
CA ASN A 329 6.17 -13.31 -14.35
C ASN A 329 6.29 -13.62 -12.83
N CYS A 330 5.77 -12.73 -12.00
CA CYS A 330 5.82 -12.92 -10.55
C CYS A 330 5.07 -14.18 -10.07
N GLU A 331 4.08 -14.65 -10.84
CA GLU A 331 3.31 -15.86 -10.52
C GLU A 331 4.15 -17.12 -10.72
N ASP A 332 4.92 -17.19 -11.80
CA ASP A 332 5.77 -18.33 -12.16
C ASP A 332 7.10 -18.36 -11.40
N ALA A 333 7.68 -17.18 -11.12
CA ALA A 333 8.96 -17.06 -10.41
C ALA A 333 8.81 -17.13 -8.89
N GLY A 334 7.62 -16.85 -8.39
CA GLY A 334 7.38 -16.55 -6.98
C GLY A 334 7.91 -15.17 -6.58
N VAL A 335 7.20 -14.51 -5.68
CA VAL A 335 7.61 -13.23 -5.11
C VAL A 335 7.30 -13.19 -3.63
N ILE A 336 8.25 -12.70 -2.83
CA ILE A 336 8.01 -12.52 -1.41
C ILE A 336 7.32 -11.18 -1.16
N GLY A 337 6.25 -11.17 -0.37
CA GLY A 337 5.30 -10.06 -0.33
C GLY A 337 5.87 -8.70 0.09
N TYR A 338 7.01 -8.67 0.78
CA TYR A 338 7.66 -7.41 1.18
C TYR A 338 8.38 -6.68 0.04
N VAL A 339 8.84 -7.39 -1.00
CA VAL A 339 9.51 -6.77 -2.16
C VAL A 339 8.59 -5.77 -2.87
N PRO A 340 7.37 -6.16 -3.31
CA PRO A 340 6.43 -5.19 -3.88
C PRO A 340 6.05 -4.09 -2.88
N GLY A 341 5.93 -4.42 -1.59
CA GLY A 341 5.69 -3.45 -0.51
C GLY A 341 6.70 -2.29 -0.50
N ILE A 342 8.00 -2.64 -0.50
CA ILE A 342 9.10 -1.68 -0.45
C ILE A 342 9.22 -0.92 -1.78
N VAL A 343 9.20 -1.63 -2.91
CA VAL A 343 9.40 -1.02 -4.22
C VAL A 343 8.24 -0.09 -4.59
N GLY A 344 6.99 -0.47 -4.30
CA GLY A 344 5.83 0.42 -4.50
C GLY A 344 5.85 1.64 -3.57
N SER A 345 6.42 1.52 -2.37
CA SER A 345 6.67 2.68 -1.50
C SER A 345 7.74 3.61 -2.09
N PHE A 346 8.77 3.05 -2.73
CA PHE A 346 9.75 3.86 -3.47
C PHE A 346 9.12 4.56 -4.68
N GLN A 347 8.18 3.93 -5.39
CA GLN A 347 7.43 4.58 -6.47
C GLN A 347 6.69 5.82 -5.96
N ALA A 348 5.96 5.71 -4.84
CA ALA A 348 5.25 6.85 -4.25
C ALA A 348 6.21 7.97 -3.81
N MET A 349 7.35 7.62 -3.20
CA MET A 349 8.36 8.60 -2.82
C MET A 349 8.95 9.32 -4.03
N GLU A 350 9.24 8.60 -5.10
CA GLU A 350 9.76 9.19 -6.33
C GLU A 350 8.73 10.12 -6.99
N ALA A 351 7.44 9.77 -6.93
CA ALA A 351 6.36 10.62 -7.43
C ALA A 351 6.29 11.96 -6.68
N ILE A 352 6.38 11.92 -5.34
CA ILE A 352 6.41 13.12 -4.50
C ILE A 352 7.61 13.99 -4.88
N LYS A 353 8.80 13.41 -5.07
CA LYS A 353 10.00 14.16 -5.47
C LYS A 353 9.82 14.85 -6.82
N VAL A 354 9.28 14.14 -7.80
CA VAL A 354 9.01 14.69 -9.14
C VAL A 354 7.99 15.84 -9.07
N LEU A 355 6.87 15.65 -8.39
CA LEU A 355 5.82 16.67 -8.25
C LEU A 355 6.30 17.93 -7.50
N LEU A 356 7.22 17.77 -6.54
CA LEU A 356 7.80 18.90 -5.82
C LEU A 356 8.89 19.63 -6.63
N GLY A 357 9.38 19.02 -7.71
CA GLY A 357 10.46 19.56 -8.55
C GLY A 357 11.85 19.38 -7.93
N GLU A 358 12.06 18.30 -7.17
CA GLU A 358 13.36 17.97 -6.62
C GLU A 358 14.35 17.60 -7.73
N LYS A 359 15.64 17.95 -7.54
CA LYS A 359 16.68 17.70 -8.56
C LYS A 359 17.19 16.25 -8.58
N ASP A 360 17.34 15.66 -7.40
CA ASP A 360 17.80 14.27 -7.23
C ASP A 360 16.62 13.33 -7.48
N THR A 361 16.33 13.03 -8.74
CA THR A 361 15.31 12.07 -9.19
C THR A 361 15.98 10.94 -9.98
N LEU A 362 15.25 9.85 -10.19
CA LEU A 362 15.69 8.68 -10.96
C LEU A 362 15.54 8.86 -12.49
N ASP A 363 15.40 10.10 -12.97
CA ASP A 363 15.27 10.39 -14.41
C ASP A 363 16.48 9.90 -15.23
N ARG A 364 17.66 9.81 -14.60
CA ARG A 364 18.91 9.39 -15.25
C ARG A 364 19.37 8.01 -14.83
N GLU A 365 18.62 7.35 -13.95
CA GLU A 365 19.13 6.20 -13.23
C GLU A 365 18.10 5.07 -13.22
N LEU A 366 18.61 3.85 -13.25
CA LEU A 366 17.91 2.65 -12.84
C LEU A 366 18.37 2.32 -11.41
N LEU A 367 17.44 2.37 -10.47
CA LEU A 367 17.68 1.89 -9.12
C LEU A 367 17.38 0.39 -9.05
N LEU A 368 18.41 -0.41 -8.79
CA LEU A 368 18.32 -1.82 -8.45
C LEU A 368 18.26 -1.96 -6.93
N VAL A 369 17.25 -2.69 -6.46
CA VAL A 369 17.01 -2.98 -5.05
C VAL A 369 17.19 -4.49 -4.86
N ASN A 370 18.22 -4.92 -4.16
CA ASN A 370 18.38 -6.32 -3.78
C ASN A 370 18.10 -6.46 -2.28
N LEU A 371 16.98 -7.09 -1.93
CA LEU A 371 16.59 -7.27 -0.53
C LEU A 371 17.19 -8.52 0.12
N ASN A 372 17.91 -9.35 -0.63
CA ASN A 372 18.63 -10.49 -0.07
C ASN A 372 19.88 -10.01 0.69
N ASN A 373 20.55 -8.97 0.18
CA ASN A 373 21.74 -8.37 0.81
C ASN A 373 21.56 -6.88 1.18
N TYR A 374 20.35 -6.34 1.02
CA TYR A 374 19.99 -4.93 1.25
C TYR A 374 20.78 -3.93 0.39
N ALA A 375 21.31 -4.34 -0.77
CA ALA A 375 22.03 -3.45 -1.66
C ALA A 375 21.08 -2.57 -2.49
N LEU A 376 21.45 -1.28 -2.60
CA LEU A 376 20.83 -0.30 -3.50
C LEU A 376 21.88 0.15 -4.51
N THR A 377 21.72 -0.23 -5.78
CA THR A 377 22.65 0.11 -6.84
C THR A 377 21.99 1.07 -7.83
N ARG A 378 22.62 2.21 -8.10
CA ARG A 378 22.19 3.15 -9.13
C ARG A 378 23.02 2.92 -10.39
N LEU A 379 22.34 2.66 -11.51
CA LEU A 379 22.96 2.50 -12.83
C LEU A 379 22.54 3.66 -13.71
N GLU A 380 23.49 4.36 -14.33
CA GLU A 380 23.19 5.46 -15.24
C GLU A 380 22.52 4.94 -16.53
N ARG A 381 21.42 5.59 -16.92
CA ARG A 381 20.66 5.29 -18.13
C ARG A 381 21.04 6.25 -19.25
N LEU A 382 21.92 5.77 -20.12
CA LEU A 382 22.40 6.52 -21.27
C LEU A 382 21.40 6.51 -22.43
N LYS A 383 21.34 7.63 -23.15
CA LYS A 383 20.55 7.74 -24.38
C LYS A 383 21.22 6.95 -25.50
N ASN A 384 20.45 6.09 -26.14
CA ASN A 384 20.87 5.37 -27.35
C ASN A 384 20.45 6.17 -28.60
N ARG A 385 21.42 6.48 -29.48
CA ARG A 385 21.19 7.23 -30.73
C ARG A 385 20.28 6.47 -31.71
N ASP A 386 20.34 5.14 -31.68
CA ASP A 386 19.55 4.25 -32.53
C ASP A 386 18.25 3.79 -31.83
N CYS A 387 17.85 4.45 -30.73
CA CYS A 387 16.62 4.10 -30.04
C CYS A 387 15.40 4.26 -30.96
N PRO A 388 14.52 3.25 -31.08
CA PRO A 388 13.38 3.31 -31.98
C PRO A 388 12.34 4.38 -31.62
N LEU A 389 12.37 4.90 -30.39
CA LEU A 389 11.43 5.91 -29.90
C LEU A 389 12.05 7.31 -29.77
N CYS A 390 13.17 7.46 -29.03
CA CYS A 390 13.76 8.76 -28.72
C CYS A 390 15.11 9.03 -29.41
N GLY A 391 15.52 8.15 -30.32
CA GLY A 391 16.77 8.24 -31.08
C GLY A 391 16.74 9.33 -32.16
N GLU A 392 17.80 9.39 -32.97
CA GLU A 392 17.92 10.40 -34.04
C GLU A 392 17.00 10.11 -35.23
N ASN A 393 16.70 8.84 -35.49
CA ASN A 393 15.79 8.38 -36.56
C ASN A 393 14.76 7.41 -35.97
N PRO A 394 13.74 7.90 -35.24
CA PRO A 394 12.78 7.03 -34.57
C PRO A 394 11.87 6.30 -35.56
N SER A 395 11.75 4.98 -35.39
CA SER A 395 10.79 4.15 -36.13
C SER A 395 9.40 4.14 -35.49
N ILE A 396 9.32 4.34 -34.18
CA ILE A 396 8.09 4.45 -33.40
C ILE A 396 7.71 5.93 -33.32
N THR A 397 6.73 6.33 -34.12
CA THR A 397 6.28 7.73 -34.24
C THR A 397 4.87 7.98 -33.70
N LYS A 398 4.16 6.91 -33.34
CA LYS A 398 2.81 6.95 -32.77
C LYS A 398 2.55 5.69 -31.95
N ILE A 399 1.52 5.73 -31.12
CA ILE A 399 0.97 4.55 -30.45
C ILE A 399 0.20 3.70 -31.47
N ALA A 400 0.68 2.49 -31.74
CA ALA A 400 0.05 1.55 -32.67
C ALA A 400 0.29 0.11 -32.19
N SER A 401 -0.64 -0.79 -32.49
CA SER A 401 -0.60 -2.19 -32.04
C SER A 401 0.66 -2.95 -32.46
N GLU A 402 1.20 -2.62 -33.64
CA GLU A 402 2.45 -3.20 -34.16
C GLU A 402 3.67 -2.96 -33.25
N ASN A 403 3.69 -1.90 -32.44
CA ASN A 403 4.80 -1.59 -31.54
C ASN A 403 4.86 -2.48 -30.28
N TYR A 404 3.76 -3.18 -30.00
CA TYR A 404 3.55 -4.00 -28.79
C TYR A 404 3.25 -5.46 -29.15
N SER A 405 3.22 -5.77 -30.45
CA SER A 405 3.06 -7.12 -30.94
C SER A 405 4.29 -7.93 -30.57
N GLU A 406 4.08 -9.18 -30.19
CA GLU A 406 5.19 -10.10 -30.01
C GLU A 406 5.98 -10.21 -31.33
N PRO A 407 7.31 -10.34 -31.27
CA PRO A 407 8.07 -10.73 -32.44
C PRO A 407 7.44 -11.97 -33.06
N MET A 408 7.30 -12.01 -34.38
CA MET A 408 6.77 -13.20 -35.04
C MET A 408 7.51 -14.46 -34.56
N PRO A 409 6.80 -15.58 -34.35
CA PRO A 409 7.43 -16.84 -33.99
C PRO A 409 8.56 -17.11 -34.96
N VAL A 410 9.76 -17.27 -34.41
CA VAL A 410 10.93 -17.61 -35.20
C VAL A 410 10.92 -19.11 -35.45
N GLU A 411 11.33 -19.54 -36.64
CA GLU A 411 11.30 -20.97 -37.03
C GLU A 411 12.09 -21.90 -36.09
N TRP A 412 12.93 -21.33 -35.24
CA TRP A 412 13.80 -22.05 -34.33
C TRP A 412 13.32 -22.10 -32.88
N GLU A 413 12.15 -21.51 -32.60
CA GLU A 413 11.45 -21.67 -31.35
C GLU A 413 10.28 -22.64 -31.54
N ILE A 414 10.34 -23.76 -30.82
CA ILE A 414 9.37 -24.84 -30.93
C ILE A 414 8.25 -24.60 -29.93
N ASN A 415 7.03 -24.38 -30.45
CA ASN A 415 5.82 -24.28 -29.65
C ASN A 415 5.07 -25.62 -29.64
N LEU A 416 4.88 -26.20 -28.46
CA LEU A 416 4.18 -27.48 -28.28
C LEU A 416 2.64 -27.37 -28.25
N ARG A 417 2.04 -26.17 -28.21
CA ARG A 417 0.57 -26.01 -28.37
C ARG A 417 0.11 -26.37 -29.79
N ASN A 418 0.97 -26.15 -30.79
CA ASN A 418 0.67 -26.40 -32.20
C ASN A 418 1.31 -27.70 -32.72
N SER A 419 2.09 -28.40 -31.88
CA SER A 419 2.91 -29.55 -32.24
C SER A 419 2.59 -30.73 -31.34
N HIS A 420 2.39 -31.92 -31.91
CA HIS A 420 2.25 -33.14 -31.10
C HIS A 420 3.53 -33.40 -30.30
N GLU A 421 3.43 -34.00 -29.11
CA GLU A 421 4.58 -34.39 -28.26
C GLU A 421 5.62 -35.27 -29.01
N GLN A 422 5.21 -35.89 -30.11
CA GLN A 422 6.06 -36.64 -31.03
C GLN A 422 7.15 -35.78 -31.69
N VAL A 423 6.93 -34.47 -31.85
CA VAL A 423 7.93 -33.52 -32.40
C VAL A 423 9.20 -33.49 -31.55
N LEU A 424 9.09 -33.75 -30.24
CA LEU A 424 10.25 -33.85 -29.36
C LEU A 424 11.20 -35.01 -29.75
N ASN A 425 10.74 -36.00 -30.51
CA ASN A 425 11.58 -37.12 -30.97
C ASN A 425 12.51 -36.73 -32.14
N GLU A 426 12.26 -35.59 -32.79
CA GLU A 426 13.09 -35.08 -33.89
C GLU A 426 14.37 -34.41 -33.38
N TYR A 427 14.44 -34.12 -32.07
CA TYR A 427 15.51 -33.35 -31.46
C TYR A 427 16.24 -34.13 -30.36
N HIS A 428 17.53 -33.85 -30.23
CA HIS A 428 18.30 -34.19 -29.04
C HIS A 428 18.02 -33.13 -27.95
N LEU A 429 17.34 -33.54 -26.88
CA LEU A 429 16.98 -32.65 -25.78
C LEU A 429 18.20 -32.33 -24.90
N ILE A 430 18.45 -31.05 -24.68
CA ILE A 430 19.49 -30.56 -23.77
C ILE A 430 18.86 -29.70 -22.68
N ASP A 431 18.93 -30.14 -21.43
CA ASP A 431 18.59 -29.35 -20.26
C ASP A 431 19.74 -28.39 -19.96
N ILE A 432 19.46 -27.08 -19.97
CA ILE A 432 20.45 -26.02 -19.69
C ILE A 432 20.27 -25.35 -18.33
N ARG A 433 19.39 -25.88 -17.48
CA ARG A 433 19.19 -25.38 -16.11
C ARG A 433 20.42 -25.64 -15.25
N THR A 434 20.54 -24.88 -14.15
CA THR A 434 21.61 -25.14 -13.17
C THR A 434 21.41 -26.51 -12.51
N ILE A 435 22.42 -26.97 -11.79
CA ILE A 435 22.35 -28.26 -11.07
C ILE A 435 21.25 -28.19 -10.01
N GLU A 436 21.17 -27.08 -9.27
CA GLU A 436 20.19 -26.86 -8.21
C GLU A 436 18.75 -26.82 -8.76
N GLU A 437 18.53 -26.17 -9.91
CA GLU A 437 17.23 -26.13 -10.58
C GLU A 437 16.75 -27.53 -11.03
N ARG A 438 17.69 -28.42 -11.37
CA ARG A 438 17.40 -29.80 -11.78
C ARG A 438 17.06 -30.69 -10.59
N ASP A 439 17.71 -30.46 -9.45
CA ASP A 439 17.48 -31.21 -8.21
C ASP A 439 16.09 -30.91 -7.59
N TYR A 440 15.51 -29.74 -7.86
CA TYR A 440 14.14 -29.36 -7.44
C TYR A 440 12.99 -30.05 -8.21
N GLY A 441 13.21 -31.30 -8.61
CA GLY A 441 12.19 -32.22 -9.14
C GLY A 441 12.40 -32.60 -10.60
N ASN A 442 12.36 -33.91 -10.86
CA ASN A 442 12.43 -34.48 -12.22
C ASN A 442 11.36 -33.87 -13.12
N VAL A 443 11.77 -33.51 -14.33
CA VAL A 443 10.97 -32.73 -15.27
C VAL A 443 10.25 -33.60 -16.29
N CYS A 444 10.81 -34.76 -16.60
CA CYS A 444 10.36 -35.64 -17.66
C CYS A 444 11.00 -37.02 -17.46
N GLU A 445 10.29 -38.11 -17.80
CA GLU A 445 10.87 -39.46 -17.86
C GLU A 445 11.85 -39.64 -19.03
N ARG A 446 11.84 -38.71 -20.01
CA ARG A 446 12.76 -38.74 -21.15
C ARG A 446 14.19 -38.37 -20.71
N SER A 447 15.15 -39.10 -21.27
CA SER A 447 16.57 -38.79 -21.11
C SER A 447 16.90 -37.46 -21.80
N MET A 448 17.37 -36.48 -21.03
CA MET A 448 17.89 -35.20 -21.52
C MET A 448 19.36 -35.10 -21.16
N GLU A 449 20.20 -34.73 -22.13
CA GLU A 449 21.60 -34.39 -21.85
C GLU A 449 21.61 -33.11 -21.01
N HIS A 450 22.41 -33.06 -19.95
CA HIS A 450 22.48 -31.88 -19.08
C HIS A 450 23.76 -31.12 -19.34
N ILE A 451 23.62 -29.91 -19.89
CA ILE A 451 24.71 -28.96 -20.12
C ILE A 451 24.28 -27.65 -19.44
N PRO A 452 24.61 -27.48 -18.14
CA PRO A 452 24.26 -26.27 -17.40
C PRO A 452 24.71 -25.00 -18.12
N MET A 453 23.99 -23.90 -17.91
CA MET A 453 24.29 -22.62 -18.56
C MET A 453 25.74 -22.15 -18.32
N GLU A 454 26.33 -22.47 -17.16
CA GLU A 454 27.74 -22.18 -16.82
C GLU A 454 28.73 -22.91 -17.75
N GLN A 455 28.29 -24.02 -18.36
CA GLN A 455 29.05 -24.84 -19.29
C GLN A 455 28.60 -24.68 -20.74
N ARG A 456 27.85 -23.61 -21.08
CA ARG A 456 27.30 -23.36 -22.42
C ARG A 456 28.32 -23.45 -23.57
N ASN A 457 29.60 -23.21 -23.29
CA ASN A 457 30.68 -23.36 -24.27
C ASN A 457 30.79 -24.78 -24.85
N ARG A 458 30.34 -25.81 -24.11
CA ARG A 458 30.30 -27.20 -24.60
C ARG A 458 29.35 -27.36 -25.79
N LEU A 459 28.34 -26.50 -25.94
CA LEU A 459 27.40 -26.56 -27.07
C LEU A 459 28.10 -26.37 -28.41
N HIS A 460 29.18 -25.58 -28.48
CA HIS A 460 29.95 -25.40 -29.70
C HIS A 460 30.70 -26.66 -30.18
N THR A 461 30.86 -27.65 -29.28
CA THR A 461 31.56 -28.91 -29.59
C THR A 461 30.62 -30.00 -30.09
N LEU A 462 29.32 -29.75 -30.07
CA LEU A 462 28.32 -30.74 -30.45
C LEU A 462 28.31 -30.97 -31.99
N PRO A 463 28.09 -32.22 -32.44
CA PRO A 463 27.98 -32.54 -33.86
C PRO A 463 26.91 -31.75 -34.62
N LYS A 464 27.26 -31.19 -35.78
CA LYS A 464 26.37 -30.34 -36.59
C LYS A 464 25.30 -31.10 -37.39
N ASP A 465 25.41 -32.43 -37.47
CA ASP A 465 24.49 -33.32 -38.20
C ASP A 465 23.22 -33.64 -37.40
N LYS A 466 23.14 -33.17 -36.15
CA LYS A 466 22.01 -33.37 -35.23
C LYS A 466 21.29 -32.06 -34.96
N GLN A 467 19.99 -32.16 -34.67
CA GLN A 467 19.21 -31.04 -34.18
C GLN A 467 19.11 -31.11 -32.65
N TYR A 468 19.35 -29.99 -31.97
CA TYR A 468 19.31 -29.91 -30.52
C TYR A 468 18.22 -28.95 -30.07
N LEU A 469 17.39 -29.40 -29.13
CA LEU A 469 16.36 -28.58 -28.50
C LEU A 469 16.78 -28.24 -27.08
N LEU A 470 17.12 -26.98 -26.85
CA LEU A 470 17.53 -26.47 -25.55
C LEU A 470 16.29 -26.22 -24.69
N VAL A 471 16.34 -26.71 -23.46
CA VAL A 471 15.26 -26.62 -22.47
C VAL A 471 15.81 -25.94 -21.22
N CYS A 472 15.27 -24.78 -20.87
CA CYS A 472 15.49 -24.16 -19.56
C CYS A 472 14.21 -24.18 -18.72
N GLN A 473 14.19 -23.51 -17.56
CA GLN A 473 13.03 -23.54 -16.68
C GLN A 473 11.72 -23.05 -17.35
N CYS A 474 11.77 -21.91 -18.05
CA CYS A 474 10.59 -21.26 -18.65
C CYS A 474 10.69 -20.93 -20.17
N GLY A 475 11.79 -21.28 -20.84
CA GLY A 475 12.00 -21.03 -22.28
C GLY A 475 12.89 -19.82 -22.62
N GLY A 476 13.04 -18.84 -21.72
CA GLY A 476 13.80 -17.62 -22.05
C GLY A 476 15.31 -17.74 -22.16
N ARG A 477 15.93 -18.48 -21.24
CA ARG A 477 17.39 -18.71 -21.30
C ARG A 477 17.77 -19.53 -22.53
N SER A 478 16.95 -20.52 -22.89
CA SER A 478 17.17 -21.30 -24.12
C SER A 478 16.98 -20.44 -25.34
N TYR A 479 15.97 -19.57 -25.37
CA TYR A 479 15.74 -18.66 -26.50
C TYR A 479 16.95 -17.76 -26.77
N GLN A 480 17.41 -17.04 -25.74
CA GLN A 480 18.56 -16.12 -25.87
C GLN A 480 19.84 -16.85 -26.30
N LEU A 481 20.09 -18.02 -25.72
CA LEU A 481 21.26 -18.82 -26.06
C LEU A 481 21.21 -19.35 -27.50
N VAL A 482 20.05 -19.81 -27.96
CA VAL A 482 19.85 -20.25 -29.35
C VAL A 482 20.03 -19.07 -30.30
N GLN A 483 19.53 -17.89 -29.97
CA GLN A 483 19.75 -16.67 -30.76
C GLN A 483 21.24 -16.35 -30.90
N GLU A 484 22.00 -16.41 -29.80
CA GLU A 484 23.47 -16.22 -29.79
C GLU A 484 24.19 -17.27 -30.64
N LEU A 485 23.84 -18.55 -30.48
CA LEU A 485 24.40 -19.67 -31.23
C LEU A 485 24.13 -19.53 -32.73
N ARG A 486 22.90 -19.20 -33.11
CA ARG A 486 22.50 -19.02 -34.52
C ARG A 486 23.18 -17.82 -35.16
N THR A 487 23.32 -16.71 -34.43
CA THR A 487 24.09 -15.54 -34.88
C THR A 487 25.56 -15.91 -35.12
N SER A 488 26.08 -16.86 -34.36
CA SER A 488 27.43 -17.43 -34.51
C SER A 488 27.52 -18.57 -35.54
N GLY A 489 26.46 -18.81 -36.33
CA GLY A 489 26.42 -19.80 -37.42
C GLY A 489 26.00 -21.22 -37.01
N PHE A 490 25.57 -21.44 -35.76
CA PHE A 490 25.08 -22.75 -35.29
C PHE A 490 23.56 -22.87 -35.45
N HIS A 491 23.10 -23.06 -36.69
CA HIS A 491 21.66 -23.09 -37.04
C HIS A 491 20.87 -24.32 -36.60
N HIS A 492 21.54 -25.35 -36.08
CA HIS A 492 20.94 -26.64 -35.68
C HIS A 492 20.46 -26.66 -34.22
N PHE A 493 20.56 -25.55 -33.51
CA PHE A 493 19.96 -25.37 -32.18
C PHE A 493 18.58 -24.71 -32.27
N TYR A 494 17.69 -25.18 -31.41
CA TYR A 494 16.30 -24.79 -31.26
C TYR A 494 15.99 -24.53 -29.79
N SER A 495 15.04 -23.65 -29.51
CA SER A 495 14.55 -23.36 -28.16
C SER A 495 13.18 -23.97 -27.96
N LEU A 496 12.89 -24.49 -26.76
CA LEU A 496 11.55 -24.92 -26.39
C LEU A 496 10.79 -23.79 -25.69
N GLU A 497 9.70 -23.32 -26.30
CA GLU A 497 8.83 -22.30 -25.71
C GLU A 497 8.21 -22.79 -24.39
N GLY A 498 8.27 -21.96 -23.34
CA GLY A 498 7.76 -22.32 -22.01
C GLY A 498 8.61 -23.34 -21.25
N GLY A 499 9.67 -23.87 -21.88
CA GLY A 499 10.68 -24.75 -21.27
C GLY A 499 10.10 -25.94 -20.49
N VAL A 500 10.71 -26.21 -19.33
CA VAL A 500 10.30 -27.26 -18.38
C VAL A 500 8.88 -27.09 -17.89
N SER A 501 8.45 -25.87 -17.58
CA SER A 501 7.08 -25.60 -17.12
C SER A 501 6.06 -26.12 -18.14
N LYS A 502 6.31 -25.88 -19.43
CA LYS A 502 5.43 -26.35 -20.51
C LYS A 502 5.50 -27.85 -20.73
N LEU A 503 6.69 -28.45 -20.65
CA LEU A 503 6.85 -29.91 -20.75
C LEU A 503 6.04 -30.64 -19.67
N ARG A 504 6.02 -30.12 -18.44
CA ARG A 504 5.26 -30.73 -17.34
C ARG A 504 3.75 -30.71 -17.55
N GLU A 505 3.22 -29.71 -18.26
CA GLU A 505 1.79 -29.65 -18.59
C GLU A 505 1.36 -30.70 -19.61
N LEU A 506 2.25 -31.11 -20.50
CA LEU A 506 1.96 -32.00 -21.62
C LEU A 506 2.15 -33.48 -21.30
N ILE A 507 2.85 -33.79 -20.21
CA ILE A 507 3.19 -35.16 -19.78
C ILE A 507 2.26 -35.64 -18.63
N LYS A 508 1.27 -34.84 -18.24
CA LYS A 508 0.11 -35.29 -17.44
C LYS A 508 -0.96 -35.88 -18.35
#